data_AF-A0A2S2N5E9-F1
#
_entry.id   AF-A0A2S2N5E9-F1
#
_cell.length_a   1.000
_cell.length_b   1.000
_cell.length_c   1.000
_cell.angle_alpha   90.00
_cell.angle_beta   90.00
_cell.angle_gamma   90.00
#
_symmetry.space_group_name_H-M   'P 1'
#
loop_
_entity.id
_entity.type
_entity.pdbx_description
1 polymer ?
#
loop_
_entity_poly.entity_id
_entity_poly.type
_entity_poly.pdbx_seq_one_letter_code
_entity_poly.pdbx_strand_id
1 'polypeptide(L)'
;WGPGYGLLSIRVDGNDVFAVFNATREARRRAVAENQPFLIEAMTYRIGHHSTSDDSSAYRSVDEVNYWDKQDHPISRLRLFLERRAWWDERQERDWRKSSRKMVLEAFEQAEREPKPPPRLLFSDVYREMPPRLRRQREELERHLETYGEHYPLQHFQK
;
A
#
# COMPACT_ATOMS: atom_id res chain seq x y z
N TRP A 1 7.96 22.77 -10.26
CA TRP A 1 7.86 21.50 -11.01
C TRP A 1 6.59 21.42 -11.85
N GLY A 2 5.37 21.60 -11.33
CA GLY A 2 4.15 21.52 -12.16
C GLY A 2 3.89 22.66 -13.17
N PRO A 3 4.01 23.96 -12.81
CA PRO A 3 3.73 25.05 -13.76
C PRO A 3 4.64 25.07 -14.99
N GLY A 4 5.86 24.52 -14.89
CA GLY A 4 6.78 24.37 -16.03
C GLY A 4 6.27 23.43 -17.13
N TYR A 5 5.31 22.57 -16.83
CA TYR A 5 4.61 21.70 -17.78
C TYR A 5 3.19 22.20 -18.08
N GLY A 6 2.82 23.40 -17.63
CA GLY A 6 1.45 23.92 -17.73
C GLY A 6 0.44 23.25 -16.78
N LEU A 7 0.91 22.53 -15.76
CA LEU A 7 0.02 21.87 -14.80
C LEU A 7 -0.48 22.85 -13.75
N LEU A 8 -1.78 22.85 -13.52
CA LEU A 8 -2.36 23.49 -12.34
C LEU A 8 -1.87 22.75 -11.09
N SER A 9 -1.21 23.47 -10.20
CA SER A 9 -0.44 22.86 -9.11
C SER A 9 -0.79 23.46 -7.76
N ILE A 10 -0.90 22.62 -6.74
CA ILE A 10 -1.13 23.05 -5.35
C ILE A 10 -0.29 22.21 -4.40
N ARG A 11 0.24 22.85 -3.35
CA ARG A 11 0.87 22.19 -2.21
C ARG A 11 -0.10 22.19 -1.04
N VAL A 12 -0.23 21.06 -0.35
CA VAL A 12 -1.10 20.89 0.82
C VAL A 12 -0.34 20.30 1.99
N ASP A 13 -0.84 20.55 3.19
CA ASP A 13 -0.47 19.78 4.38
C ASP A 13 -0.99 18.35 4.20
N GLY A 14 -0.07 17.39 4.06
CA GLY A 14 -0.38 15.98 3.84
C GLY A 14 -0.86 15.25 5.09
N ASN A 15 -0.64 15.83 6.27
CA ASN A 15 -1.12 15.29 7.55
C ASN A 15 -2.50 15.87 7.93
N ASP A 16 -3.03 16.79 7.13
CA ASP A 16 -4.41 17.29 7.21
C ASP A 16 -5.32 16.57 6.20
N VAL A 17 -6.13 15.63 6.69
CA VAL A 17 -7.06 14.86 5.85
C VAL A 17 -8.07 15.74 5.10
N PHE A 18 -8.48 16.88 5.67
CA PHE A 18 -9.45 17.77 5.04
C PHE A 18 -8.80 18.65 3.96
N ALA A 19 -7.56 19.11 4.17
CA ALA A 19 -6.80 19.84 3.15
C ALA A 19 -6.56 18.95 1.92
N VAL A 20 -6.09 17.72 2.13
CA VAL A 20 -5.88 16.73 1.06
C VAL A 20 -7.19 16.42 0.36
N PHE A 21 -8.28 16.17 1.11
CA PHE A 21 -9.59 15.90 0.54
C PHE A 21 -10.11 17.06 -0.32
N ASN A 22 -10.03 18.30 0.18
CA ASN A 22 -10.53 19.47 -0.55
C ASN A 22 -9.75 19.72 -1.84
N ALA A 23 -8.42 19.65 -1.79
CA ALA A 23 -7.58 19.81 -2.99
C ALA A 23 -7.86 18.70 -4.01
N THR A 24 -7.99 17.45 -3.55
CA THR A 24 -8.28 16.30 -4.42
C THR A 24 -9.68 16.40 -5.04
N ARG A 25 -10.69 16.78 -4.26
CA ARG A 25 -12.07 16.95 -4.72
C ARG A 25 -12.17 18.02 -5.80
N GLU A 26 -11.50 19.15 -5.60
CA GLU A 26 -11.50 20.24 -6.58
C GLU A 26 -10.71 19.88 -7.84
N ALA A 27 -9.51 19.29 -7.68
CA ALA A 27 -8.71 18.80 -8.81
C ALA A 27 -9.49 17.77 -9.64
N ARG A 28 -10.19 16.81 -9.01
CA ARG A 28 -11.05 15.85 -9.72
C ARG A 28 -12.16 16.55 -10.50
N ARG A 29 -12.88 17.48 -9.85
CA ARG A 29 -13.99 18.21 -10.48
C ARG A 29 -13.52 18.94 -11.73
N ARG A 30 -12.40 19.68 -11.63
CA ARG A 30 -11.84 20.45 -12.73
C ARG A 30 -11.19 19.58 -13.79
N ALA A 31 -10.46 18.54 -13.42
CA ALA A 31 -9.83 17.63 -14.39
C ALA A 31 -10.86 17.01 -15.34
N VAL A 32 -12.02 16.59 -14.81
CA VAL A 32 -13.11 16.02 -15.63
C VAL A 32 -13.81 17.09 -16.47
N ALA A 33 -14.03 18.29 -15.92
CA ALA A 33 -14.75 19.36 -16.62
C ALA A 33 -13.90 20.07 -17.69
N GLU A 34 -12.60 20.23 -17.43
CA GLU A 34 -11.68 21.06 -18.22
C GLU A 34 -10.75 20.20 -19.08
N ASN A 35 -10.73 18.87 -18.89
CA ASN A 35 -9.79 17.95 -19.53
C ASN A 35 -8.32 18.38 -19.32
N GLN A 36 -8.02 18.90 -18.12
CA GLN A 36 -6.69 19.39 -17.75
C GLN A 36 -6.13 18.62 -16.55
N PRO A 37 -4.82 18.29 -16.57
CA PRO A 37 -4.16 17.64 -15.45
C PRO A 37 -3.88 18.59 -14.27
N PHE A 38 -3.84 18.02 -13.07
CA PHE A 38 -3.53 18.72 -11.83
C PHE A 38 -2.40 18.00 -11.08
N LEU A 39 -1.52 18.77 -10.45
CA LEU A 39 -0.49 18.29 -9.54
C LEU A 39 -0.84 18.70 -8.10
N ILE A 40 -0.92 17.73 -7.20
CA ILE A 40 -1.06 17.96 -5.76
C ILE A 40 0.20 17.44 -5.07
N GLU A 41 0.92 18.32 -4.38
CA GLU A 41 2.06 17.97 -3.52
C GLU A 41 1.60 17.94 -2.05
N ALA A 42 1.44 16.75 -1.49
CA ALA A 42 1.09 16.57 -0.08
C ALA A 42 2.36 16.47 0.77
N MET A 43 2.65 17.50 1.55
CA MET A 43 3.81 17.53 2.44
C MET A 43 3.55 16.62 3.64
N THR A 44 4.30 15.53 3.76
CA THR A 44 4.15 14.54 4.83
C THR A 44 5.51 13.96 5.23
N TYR A 45 5.51 13.06 6.21
CA TYR A 45 6.70 12.45 6.77
C TYR A 45 6.60 10.92 6.81
N ARG A 46 7.61 10.23 6.28
CA ARG A 46 7.70 8.76 6.37
C ARG A 46 8.20 8.38 7.75
N ILE A 47 7.31 8.22 8.73
CA ILE A 47 7.68 7.91 10.12
C ILE A 47 8.50 6.60 10.21
N GLY A 48 8.04 5.53 9.54
CA GLY A 48 8.77 4.26 9.49
C GLY A 48 10.03 4.29 8.60
N HIS A 49 10.79 3.18 8.63
CA HIS A 49 11.91 2.94 7.71
C HIS A 49 11.45 2.92 6.24
N HIS A 50 12.39 2.94 5.30
CA HIS A 50 12.06 2.85 3.88
C HIS A 50 11.39 1.52 3.54
N SER A 51 11.90 0.42 4.12
CA SER A 51 11.43 -0.95 3.94
C SER A 51 11.93 -1.82 5.09
N THR A 52 11.61 -3.12 5.09
CA THR A 52 12.18 -4.10 6.03
C THR A 52 13.68 -4.34 5.84
N SER A 53 14.27 -3.89 4.72
CA SER A 53 15.69 -4.00 4.40
C SER A 53 16.48 -2.71 4.68
N ASP A 54 15.83 -1.71 5.26
CA ASP A 54 16.41 -0.37 5.49
C ASP A 54 16.44 -0.03 6.98
N ASP A 55 17.56 0.52 7.43
CA ASP A 55 17.66 1.16 8.74
C ASP A 55 17.81 2.67 8.56
N SER A 56 16.71 3.38 8.82
CA SER A 56 16.71 4.84 8.67
C SER A 56 17.53 5.57 9.73
N SER A 57 17.81 4.95 10.88
CA SER A 57 18.61 5.59 11.93
C SER A 57 20.04 5.89 11.46
N ALA A 58 20.51 5.19 10.42
CA ALA A 58 21.80 5.42 9.79
C ALA A 58 21.90 6.78 9.06
N TYR A 59 20.79 7.42 8.70
CA TYR A 59 20.80 8.64 7.86
C TYR A 59 19.81 9.74 8.26
N ARG A 60 19.05 9.57 9.35
CA ARG A 60 18.22 10.64 9.93
C ARG A 60 18.11 10.52 11.44
N SER A 61 17.84 11.64 12.10
CA SER A 61 17.76 11.68 13.57
C SER A 61 16.47 11.05 14.08
N VAL A 62 16.57 10.37 15.23
CA VAL A 62 15.40 9.83 15.94
C VAL A 62 14.51 10.95 16.48
N ASP A 63 15.08 12.11 16.83
CA ASP A 63 14.33 13.26 17.33
C ASP A 63 13.40 13.84 16.28
N GLU A 64 13.86 13.96 15.03
CA GLU A 64 13.02 14.38 13.91
C GLU A 64 11.85 13.42 13.69
N VAL A 65 12.10 12.10 13.73
CA VAL A 65 11.04 11.09 13.58
C VAL A 65 10.01 11.21 14.71
N ASN A 66 10.49 11.33 15.95
CA ASN A 66 9.64 11.47 17.14
C ASN A 66 8.79 12.75 17.11
N TYR A 67 9.33 13.85 16.56
CA TYR A 67 8.57 15.07 16.38
C TYR A 67 7.35 14.83 15.49
N TRP A 68 7.54 14.23 14.31
CA TRP A 68 6.44 13.95 13.38
C TRP A 68 5.45 12.94 13.94
N ASP A 69 5.92 11.88 14.60
CA ASP A 69 5.06 10.85 15.19
C ASP A 69 4.16 11.38 16.32
N LYS A 70 4.68 12.28 17.16
CA LYS A 70 3.96 12.76 18.34
C LYS A 70 3.21 14.07 18.12
N GLN A 71 3.80 14.99 17.36
CA GLN A 71 3.30 16.37 17.24
C GLN A 71 2.43 16.58 16.00
N ASP A 72 2.76 15.93 14.88
CA ASP A 72 2.07 16.16 13.60
C ASP A 72 1.72 14.85 12.89
N HIS A 73 0.96 14.00 13.58
CA HIS A 73 0.49 12.73 13.05
C HIS A 73 -0.98 12.85 12.55
N PRO A 74 -1.32 12.41 11.32
CA PRO A 74 -2.64 12.61 10.73
C PRO A 74 -3.77 11.95 11.52
N ILE A 75 -3.57 10.73 12.02
CA ILE A 75 -4.54 10.02 12.87
C ILE A 75 -4.83 10.81 14.15
N SER A 76 -3.80 11.28 14.85
CA SER A 76 -3.95 12.07 16.08
C SER A 76 -4.69 13.38 15.84
N ARG A 77 -4.36 14.10 14.74
CA ARG A 77 -5.06 15.33 14.36
C ARG A 77 -6.54 15.10 14.06
N LEU A 78 -6.86 14.07 13.28
CA LEU A 78 -8.25 13.74 12.97
C LEU A 78 -9.01 13.31 14.23
N ARG A 79 -8.40 12.47 15.09
CA ARG A 79 -9.01 12.05 16.35
C ARG A 79 -9.40 13.24 17.21
N LEU A 80 -8.48 14.19 17.44
CA LEU A 80 -8.76 15.40 18.21
C LEU A 80 -9.89 16.23 17.60
N PHE A 81 -9.96 16.33 16.27
CA PHE A 81 -11.07 16.99 15.60
C PHE A 81 -12.42 16.30 15.87
N LEU A 82 -12.47 14.97 15.76
CA LEU A 82 -13.69 14.19 15.98
C LEU A 82 -14.17 14.24 17.44
N GLU A 83 -13.23 14.16 18.40
CA GLU A 83 -13.53 14.29 19.84
C GLU A 83 -14.11 15.67 20.17
N ARG A 84 -13.54 16.76 19.61
CA ARG A 84 -14.09 18.12 19.76
C ARG A 84 -15.50 18.27 19.18
N ARG A 85 -15.87 17.43 18.22
CA ARG A 85 -17.22 17.38 17.62
C ARG A 85 -18.16 16.41 18.34
N ALA A 86 -17.69 15.72 19.38
CA ALA A 86 -18.40 14.62 20.04
C ALA A 86 -18.82 13.50 19.06
N TRP A 87 -18.04 13.26 18.02
CA TRP A 87 -18.25 12.18 17.04
C TRP A 87 -17.40 10.94 17.35
N TRP A 88 -16.44 11.08 18.26
CA TRP A 88 -15.55 10.01 18.69
C TRP A 88 -15.27 10.11 20.19
N ASP A 89 -15.12 8.96 20.84
CA ASP A 89 -14.75 8.84 22.26
C ASP A 89 -13.82 7.64 22.51
N GLU A 90 -13.30 7.54 23.73
CA GLU A 90 -12.36 6.48 24.13
C GLU A 90 -12.98 5.08 24.10
N ARG A 91 -14.30 4.94 24.25
CA ARG A 91 -14.96 3.64 24.12
C ARG A 91 -14.98 3.21 22.66
N GLN A 92 -15.37 4.09 21.75
CA GLN A 92 -15.35 3.85 20.30
C GLN A 92 -13.94 3.53 19.83
N GLU A 93 -12.92 4.26 20.29
CA GLU A 93 -11.51 3.99 19.98
C GLU A 93 -11.11 2.56 20.37
N ARG A 94 -11.39 2.14 21.61
CA ARG A 94 -11.03 0.81 22.10
C ARG A 94 -11.77 -0.30 21.34
N ASP A 95 -13.06 -0.12 21.10
CA ASP A 95 -13.88 -1.10 20.39
C ASP A 95 -13.44 -1.22 18.93
N TRP A 96 -13.12 -0.10 18.27
CA TRP A 96 -12.57 -0.06 16.91
C TRP A 96 -11.19 -0.70 16.83
N ARG A 97 -10.28 -0.40 17.76
CA ARG A 97 -8.94 -1.00 17.79
C ARG A 97 -8.99 -2.50 17.98
N LYS A 98 -9.87 -2.99 18.86
CA LYS A 98 -10.08 -4.42 19.10
C LYS A 98 -10.62 -5.13 17.86
N SER A 99 -11.67 -4.58 17.25
CA SER A 99 -12.27 -5.16 16.04
C SER A 99 -11.33 -5.12 14.84
N SER A 100 -10.61 -4.01 14.63
CA SER A 100 -9.58 -3.88 13.59
C SER A 100 -8.48 -4.92 13.74
N ARG A 101 -7.95 -5.09 14.97
CA ARG A 101 -6.94 -6.13 15.25
C ARG A 101 -7.47 -7.53 14.94
N LYS A 102 -8.71 -7.82 15.34
CA LYS A 102 -9.34 -9.11 15.06
C LYS A 102 -9.44 -9.36 13.56
N MET A 103 -9.95 -8.40 12.78
CA MET A 103 -10.08 -8.52 11.32
C MET A 103 -8.73 -8.76 10.64
N VAL A 104 -7.68 -8.05 11.06
CA VAL A 104 -6.33 -8.24 10.50
C VAL A 104 -5.78 -9.63 10.82
N LEU A 105 -5.94 -10.11 12.05
CA LEU A 105 -5.48 -11.44 12.44
C LEU A 105 -6.23 -12.56 11.73
N GLU A 106 -7.55 -12.43 11.58
CA GLU A 106 -8.35 -13.39 10.82
C GLU A 106 -7.93 -13.47 9.35
N ALA A 107 -7.70 -12.32 8.70
CA ALA A 107 -7.20 -12.27 7.33
C ALA A 107 -5.77 -12.85 7.22
N PHE A 108 -4.91 -12.59 8.20
CA PHE A 108 -3.56 -13.13 8.25
C PHE A 108 -3.57 -14.66 8.39
N GLU A 109 -4.35 -15.21 9.32
CA GLU A 109 -4.50 -16.66 9.50
C GLU A 109 -5.09 -17.34 8.26
N GLN A 110 -6.03 -16.69 7.57
CA GLN A 110 -6.55 -17.19 6.30
C GLN A 110 -5.45 -17.23 5.24
N ALA A 111 -4.72 -16.13 5.07
CA ALA A 111 -3.65 -16.02 4.07
C ALA A 111 -2.49 -17.01 4.30
N GLU A 112 -2.13 -17.31 5.56
CA GLU A 112 -1.08 -18.29 5.85
C GLU A 112 -1.47 -19.73 5.51
N ARG A 113 -2.77 -20.04 5.55
CA ARG A 113 -3.29 -21.37 5.21
C ARG A 113 -3.42 -21.59 3.71
N GLU A 114 -3.38 -20.52 2.91
CA GLU A 114 -3.51 -20.63 1.46
C GLU A 114 -2.23 -21.24 0.85
N PRO A 115 -2.35 -22.34 0.10
CA PRO A 115 -1.22 -22.87 -0.66
C PRO A 115 -0.81 -21.88 -1.75
N LYS A 116 0.49 -21.86 -2.04
CA LYS A 116 1.08 -21.02 -3.10
C LYS A 116 0.46 -21.35 -4.46
N PRO A 117 0.34 -20.39 -5.38
CA PRO A 117 -0.19 -20.63 -6.72
C PRO A 117 0.65 -21.68 -7.46
N PRO A 118 0.07 -22.52 -8.34
CA PRO A 118 0.81 -23.62 -8.95
C PRO A 118 1.99 -23.10 -9.79
N PRO A 119 3.16 -23.77 -9.80
CA PRO A 119 4.37 -23.26 -10.45
C PRO A 119 4.17 -22.90 -11.94
N ARG A 120 3.28 -23.61 -12.63
CA ARG A 120 2.92 -23.35 -14.04
C ARG A 120 2.40 -21.93 -14.30
N LEU A 121 1.88 -21.22 -13.30
CA LEU A 121 1.44 -19.83 -13.44
C LEU A 121 2.60 -18.84 -13.64
N LEU A 122 3.85 -19.25 -13.38
CA LEU A 122 5.00 -18.38 -13.68
C LEU A 122 5.12 -18.04 -15.18
N PHE A 123 4.46 -18.82 -16.05
CA PHE A 123 4.50 -18.66 -17.51
C PHE A 123 3.27 -17.93 -18.08
N SER A 124 2.16 -17.86 -17.34
CA SER A 124 0.95 -17.15 -17.79
C SER A 124 1.10 -15.64 -17.62
N ASP A 125 0.20 -14.87 -18.25
CA ASP A 125 0.12 -13.40 -18.15
C ASP A 125 1.33 -12.59 -18.65
N VAL A 126 2.38 -13.25 -19.15
CA VAL A 126 3.49 -12.60 -19.88
C VAL A 126 3.00 -12.00 -21.21
N TYR A 127 2.10 -12.73 -21.89
CA TYR A 127 1.40 -12.31 -23.10
C TYR A 127 -0.08 -12.70 -22.94
N ARG A 128 -0.98 -12.05 -23.71
CA ARG A 128 -2.40 -12.46 -23.77
C ARG A 128 -2.54 -13.95 -24.12
N GLU A 129 -1.78 -14.39 -25.11
CA GLU A 129 -1.70 -15.79 -25.51
C GLU A 129 -0.26 -16.27 -25.36
N MET A 130 -0.07 -17.37 -24.63
CA MET A 130 1.26 -17.94 -24.38
C MET A 130 1.91 -18.38 -25.69
N PRO A 131 3.03 -17.75 -26.10
CA PRO A 131 3.71 -18.10 -27.35
C PRO A 131 4.24 -19.55 -27.31
N PRO A 132 4.42 -20.20 -28.47
CA PRO A 132 4.86 -21.60 -28.52
C PRO A 132 6.15 -21.90 -27.75
N ARG A 133 7.11 -20.97 -27.75
CA ARG A 133 8.37 -21.13 -26.99
C ARG A 133 8.14 -21.16 -25.48
N LEU A 134 7.28 -20.28 -24.97
CA LEU A 134 6.96 -20.19 -23.54
C LEU A 134 6.15 -21.42 -23.08
N ARG A 135 5.29 -21.94 -23.95
CA ARG A 135 4.58 -23.19 -23.71
C ARG A 135 5.53 -24.38 -23.60
N ARG A 136 6.53 -24.47 -24.47
CA ARG A 136 7.59 -25.51 -24.39
C ARG A 136 8.37 -25.42 -23.08
N GLN A 137 8.74 -24.22 -22.64
CA GLN A 137 9.43 -24.02 -21.36
C GLN A 137 8.56 -24.44 -20.16
N ARG A 138 7.25 -24.18 -20.20
CA ARG A 138 6.31 -24.68 -19.19
C ARG A 138 6.28 -26.21 -19.16
N GLU A 139 6.15 -26.84 -20.32
CA GLU A 139 6.15 -28.31 -20.44
C GLU A 139 7.49 -28.91 -19.99
N GLU A 140 8.62 -28.23 -20.23
CA GLU A 140 9.94 -28.63 -19.73
C GLU A 140 10.01 -28.59 -18.19
N LEU A 141 9.48 -27.53 -17.56
CA LEU A 141 9.40 -27.46 -16.09
C LEU A 141 8.51 -28.57 -15.52
N GLU A 142 7.35 -28.82 -16.14
CA GLU A 142 6.44 -29.87 -15.70
C GLU A 142 7.15 -31.24 -15.70
N ARG A 143 7.84 -31.61 -16.79
CA ARG A 143 8.65 -32.84 -16.86
C ARG A 143 9.80 -32.87 -15.84
N HIS A 144 10.43 -31.72 -15.59
CA HIS A 144 11.51 -31.61 -14.61
C HIS A 144 10.99 -31.91 -13.20
N LEU A 145 9.82 -31.36 -12.83
CA LEU A 145 9.20 -31.58 -11.53
C LEU A 145 8.64 -33.00 -11.37
N GLU A 146 8.26 -33.67 -12.46
CA GLU A 146 7.91 -35.10 -12.44
C GLU A 146 9.11 -35.99 -12.08
N THR A 147 10.32 -35.63 -12.55
CA THR A 147 11.53 -36.45 -12.35
C THR A 147 12.30 -36.09 -11.08
N TYR A 148 12.34 -34.81 -10.71
CA TYR A 148 13.19 -34.25 -9.65
C TYR A 148 12.40 -33.50 -8.58
N GLY A 149 11.09 -33.75 -8.48
CA GLY A 149 10.19 -33.00 -7.62
C GLY A 149 10.55 -33.06 -6.13
N GLU A 150 11.25 -34.11 -5.69
CA GLU A 150 11.76 -34.28 -4.33
C GLU A 150 12.74 -33.19 -3.88
N HIS A 151 13.37 -32.50 -4.83
CA HIS A 151 14.27 -31.38 -4.57
C HIS A 151 13.56 -30.02 -4.48
N TYR A 152 12.23 -29.98 -4.64
CA TYR A 152 11.42 -28.76 -4.64
C TYR A 152 10.35 -28.79 -3.54
N PRO A 153 9.97 -27.63 -2.98
CA PRO A 153 8.98 -27.54 -1.90
C PRO A 153 7.53 -27.66 -2.40
N LEU A 154 7.22 -28.68 -3.19
CA LEU A 154 5.94 -28.83 -3.91
C LEU A 154 4.73 -28.99 -2.96
N GLN A 155 4.94 -29.42 -1.72
CA GLN A 155 3.87 -29.58 -0.72
C GLN A 155 3.15 -28.28 -0.35
N HIS A 156 3.77 -27.11 -0.59
CA HIS A 156 3.18 -25.81 -0.29
C HIS A 156 2.46 -25.19 -1.48
N PHE A 157 2.51 -25.82 -2.66
CA PHE A 157 1.93 -25.30 -3.89
C PHE A 157 0.61 -26.01 -4.20
N GLN A 158 -0.31 -25.29 -4.82
CA GLN A 158 -1.46 -25.87 -5.49
C GLN A 158 -1.00 -26.77 -6.64
N LYS A 159 -1.84 -27.74 -7.01
CA LYS A 159 -1.61 -28.62 -8.17
C LYS A 159 -2.04 -27.91 -9.47
#